data_AF-A0A261WKI4-F1
#
_entry.id   AF-A0A261WKI4-F1
#
_cell.length_a   1.000
_cell.length_b   1.000
_cell.length_c   1.000
_cell.angle_alpha   90.00
_cell.angle_beta   90.00
_cell.angle_gamma   90.00
#
_symmetry.space_group_name_H-M   'P 1'
#
loop_
_entity.id
_entity.type
_entity.pdbx_description
1 polymer ?
#
loop_
_entity_poly.entity_id
_entity_poly.type
_entity_poly.pdbx_seq_one_letter_code
_entity_poly.pdbx_strand_id
1 'polypeptide(L)'
;MRKLVPVATCTTATPGLGLHCSSYSRRGVRMTATAEFNIHTIDTGFGGVQFDAAYLVVQAQRAALIDCGTSLSVPQMLAAVQAAGLSPAQVEWLILTHVHLDHAGGAGALLRHLPHAQVLVHP
;
A
#
# COMPACT_ATOMS: atom_id res chain seq x y z
N MET A 1 -17.43 -3.51 20.35
CA MET A 1 -17.67 -4.63 19.42
C MET A 1 -17.03 -4.26 18.09
N ARG A 2 -15.85 -4.82 17.77
CA ARG A 2 -15.12 -4.49 16.53
C ARG A 2 -15.74 -5.30 15.39
N LYS A 3 -16.46 -4.63 14.48
CA LYS A 3 -16.87 -5.26 13.22
C LYS A 3 -15.60 -5.44 12.39
N LEU A 4 -15.20 -6.69 12.17
CA LEU A 4 -14.28 -7.05 11.08
C LEU A 4 -15.00 -6.67 9.78
N VAL A 5 -14.54 -5.62 9.11
CA VAL A 5 -15.00 -5.25 7.77
C VAL A 5 -13.98 -5.85 6.79
N PRO A 6 -14.40 -6.59 5.76
CA PRO A 6 -13.47 -7.23 4.85
C PRO A 6 -12.68 -6.16 4.07
N VAL A 7 -11.34 -6.30 4.07
CA VAL A 7 -10.48 -5.59 3.13
C VAL A 7 -10.90 -6.02 1.73
N ALA A 8 -11.26 -5.06 0.87
CA ALA A 8 -11.52 -5.34 -0.53
C ALA A 8 -10.19 -5.69 -1.21
N THR A 9 -9.82 -6.96 -1.19
CA THR A 9 -8.81 -7.50 -2.10
C THR A 9 -9.43 -7.53 -3.49
N CYS A 10 -8.86 -6.82 -4.45
CA CYS A 10 -9.12 -7.09 -5.86
C CYS A 10 -8.50 -8.45 -6.21
N THR A 11 -9.12 -9.54 -5.76
CA THR A 11 -8.74 -10.90 -6.15
C THR A 11 -9.31 -11.18 -7.53
N THR A 12 -8.46 -11.10 -8.55
CA THR A 12 -8.76 -11.62 -9.88
C THR A 12 -8.73 -13.15 -9.85
N ALA A 13 -9.80 -13.76 -9.36
CA ALA A 13 -10.01 -15.20 -9.46
C ALA A 13 -11.37 -15.49 -10.12
N THR A 14 -11.42 -15.25 -11.42
CA THR A 14 -12.31 -16.00 -12.34
C THR A 14 -11.59 -16.12 -13.68
N PRO A 15 -11.21 -17.33 -14.13
CA PRO A 15 -10.72 -17.51 -15.49
C PRO A 15 -11.93 -17.40 -16.43
N GLY A 16 -12.13 -16.24 -17.05
CA GLY A 16 -13.17 -16.10 -18.08
C GLY A 16 -13.79 -14.74 -18.32
N LEU A 17 -13.48 -13.69 -17.53
CA LEU A 17 -14.00 -12.35 -17.83
C LEU A 17 -12.89 -11.31 -17.68
N GLY A 18 -12.18 -11.08 -18.78
CA GLY A 18 -11.14 -10.07 -18.85
C GLY A 18 -11.73 -8.67 -18.65
N LEU A 19 -11.38 -8.04 -17.53
CA LEU A 19 -11.44 -6.58 -17.43
C LEU A 19 -10.37 -6.02 -18.37
N HIS A 20 -10.81 -5.69 -19.58
CA HIS A 20 -9.98 -5.08 -20.61
C HIS A 20 -9.68 -3.64 -20.18
N CYS A 21 -8.60 -3.42 -19.42
CA CYS A 21 -8.07 -2.07 -19.24
C CYS A 21 -7.51 -1.60 -20.59
N SER A 22 -8.33 -0.88 -21.36
CA SER A 22 -7.95 -0.33 -22.65
C SER A 22 -6.68 0.50 -22.50
N SER A 23 -5.59 0.06 -23.13
CA SER A 23 -4.31 0.75 -23.18
C SER A 23 -4.44 2.01 -24.02
N TYR A 24 -4.95 3.10 -23.46
CA TYR A 24 -4.91 4.39 -24.14
C TYR A 24 -3.53 5.04 -23.94
N SER A 25 -2.61 4.67 -24.84
CA SER A 25 -1.31 5.32 -24.99
C SER A 25 -1.51 6.77 -25.47
N ARG A 26 -1.57 7.73 -24.53
CA ARG A 26 -1.29 9.11 -24.88
C ARG A 26 0.24 9.30 -24.96
N ARG A 27 0.74 9.51 -26.19
CA ARG A 27 2.13 9.83 -26.58
C ARG A 27 3.15 8.69 -26.45
N GLY A 28 3.33 7.88 -27.50
CA GLY A 28 4.62 7.25 -27.87
C GLY A 28 5.34 6.33 -26.87
N VAL A 29 4.79 6.04 -25.69
CA VAL A 29 5.43 5.16 -24.70
C VAL A 29 5.20 3.70 -25.09
N ARG A 30 6.29 2.98 -25.36
CA ARG A 30 6.26 1.52 -25.55
C ARG A 30 6.19 0.84 -24.18
N MET A 31 5.00 0.41 -23.78
CA MET A 31 4.85 -0.51 -22.64
C MET A 31 5.20 -1.93 -23.09
N THR A 32 6.22 -2.53 -22.49
CA THR A 32 6.76 -3.84 -22.88
C THR A 32 5.98 -5.02 -22.29
N ALA A 33 5.20 -4.81 -21.23
CA ALA A 33 4.28 -5.77 -20.65
C ALA A 33 3.26 -5.06 -19.74
N THR A 34 2.07 -5.65 -19.56
CA THR A 34 1.13 -5.30 -18.49
C THR A 34 1.41 -6.20 -17.28
N ALA A 35 1.78 -5.61 -16.14
CA ALA A 35 1.85 -6.34 -14.87
C ALA A 35 0.45 -6.39 -14.22
N GLU A 36 0.14 -7.46 -13.51
CA GLU A 36 -1.05 -7.49 -12.64
C GLU A 36 -0.93 -6.41 -11.54
N PHE A 37 -2.01 -5.69 -11.28
CA PHE A 37 -2.03 -4.63 -10.28
C PHE A 37 -2.24 -5.24 -8.89
N ASN A 38 -1.15 -5.42 -8.14
CA ASN A 38 -1.22 -5.90 -6.76
C ASN A 38 -1.06 -4.73 -5.78
N ILE A 39 -2.11 -3.91 -5.72
CA ILE A 39 -2.18 -2.70 -4.90
C ILE A 39 -3.30 -2.89 -3.88
N HIS A 40 -2.97 -2.74 -2.59
CA HIS A 40 -3.92 -2.84 -1.48
C HIS A 40 -4.15 -1.47 -0.86
N THR A 41 -5.41 -1.10 -0.68
CA THR A 41 -5.79 0.09 0.09
C THR A 41 -5.85 -0.26 1.58
N ILE A 42 -5.25 0.59 2.41
CA ILE A 42 -5.19 0.43 3.86
C ILE A 42 -5.87 1.64 4.49
N ASP A 43 -6.92 1.41 5.28
CA ASP A 43 -7.49 2.45 6.14
C ASP A 43 -6.55 2.72 7.31
N THR A 44 -6.09 3.96 7.47
CA THR A 44 -5.16 4.36 8.54
C THR A 44 -5.87 4.57 9.88
N GLY A 45 -7.21 4.64 9.88
CA GLY A 45 -8.01 4.95 11.05
C GLY A 45 -7.91 6.41 11.53
N PHE A 46 -7.19 7.28 10.80
CA PHE A 46 -7.17 8.71 11.09
C PHE A 46 -8.51 9.34 10.73
N GLY A 47 -9.06 10.19 11.61
CA GLY A 47 -10.33 10.89 11.37
C GLY A 47 -11.59 10.01 11.39
N GLY A 48 -11.45 8.69 11.54
CA GLY A 48 -12.57 7.74 11.56
C GLY A 48 -12.34 6.55 10.62
N VAL A 49 -13.38 5.76 10.41
CA VAL A 49 -13.35 4.62 9.47
C VAL A 49 -13.46 5.16 8.04
N GLN A 50 -12.59 4.69 7.15
CA GLN A 50 -12.57 5.02 5.72
C GLN A 50 -12.45 6.51 5.41
N PHE A 51 -11.63 7.22 6.18
CA PHE A 51 -11.40 8.65 5.96
C PHE A 51 -10.04 8.91 5.30
N ASP A 52 -8.98 8.33 5.84
CA ASP A 52 -7.61 8.46 5.34
C ASP A 52 -7.03 7.09 4.95
N ALA A 53 -6.24 7.06 3.88
CA ALA A 53 -5.77 5.83 3.27
C ALA A 53 -4.27 5.87 2.98
N ALA A 54 -3.61 4.77 3.33
CA ALA A 54 -2.30 4.40 2.84
C ALA A 54 -2.43 3.27 1.81
N TYR A 55 -1.37 3.01 1.05
CA TYR A 55 -1.36 1.95 0.05
C TYR A 55 -0.17 1.02 0.23
N LEU A 56 -0.39 -0.26 -0.04
CA LEU A 56 0.66 -1.26 -0.14
C LEU A 56 0.73 -1.75 -1.58
N VAL A 57 1.87 -1.53 -2.23
CA VAL A 57 2.16 -2.02 -3.58
C VAL A 57 3.04 -3.25 -3.45
N VAL A 58 2.61 -4.38 -4.03
CA VAL A 58 3.32 -5.65 -3.96
C VAL A 58 3.79 -6.07 -5.34
N GLN A 59 5.04 -6.47 -5.46
CA GLN A 59 5.57 -7.06 -6.68
C GLN A 59 6.67 -8.06 -6.35
N ALA A 60 6.55 -9.28 -6.89
CA ALA A 60 7.57 -10.32 -6.77
C ALA A 60 8.13 -10.49 -5.33
N GLN A 61 7.23 -10.64 -4.34
CA GLN A 61 7.58 -10.81 -2.91
C GLN A 61 8.30 -9.62 -2.25
N ARG A 62 8.18 -8.43 -2.84
CA ARG A 62 8.69 -7.15 -2.33
C ARG A 62 7.55 -6.15 -2.25
N ALA A 63 7.67 -5.19 -1.34
CA ALA A 63 6.63 -4.20 -1.10
C ALA A 63 7.15 -2.76 -0.99
N ALA A 64 6.28 -1.84 -1.39
CA ALA A 64 6.36 -0.42 -1.07
C ALA A 64 5.09 0.00 -0.32
N LEU A 65 5.25 0.74 0.77
CA LEU A 65 4.16 1.47 1.41
C LEU A 65 4.13 2.90 0.89
N ILE A 66 2.96 3.38 0.51
CA ILE A 66 2.67 4.77 0.18
C ILE A 66 1.89 5.36 1.35
N ASP A 67 2.48 6.34 2.03
CA ASP A 67 2.05 6.89 3.32
C ASP A 67 1.97 5.85 4.45
N CYS A 68 1.76 6.32 5.68
CA CYS A 68 1.80 5.48 6.87
C CYS A 68 0.82 5.86 8.00
N GLY A 69 -0.03 6.86 7.79
CA GLY A 69 -0.91 7.30 8.86
C GLY A 69 -0.16 8.07 9.95
N THR A 70 -0.81 8.14 11.11
CA THR A 70 -0.18 8.51 12.39
C THR A 70 0.57 7.33 13.02
N SER A 71 1.28 7.57 14.15
CA SER A 71 1.89 6.50 14.95
C SER A 71 0.89 5.45 15.47
N LEU A 72 -0.40 5.80 15.59
CA LEU A 72 -1.47 4.88 15.99
C LEU A 72 -1.82 3.88 14.88
N SER A 73 -1.49 4.18 13.63
CA SER A 73 -1.80 3.36 12.46
C SER A 73 -0.77 2.24 12.24
N VAL A 74 0.39 2.30 12.90
CA VAL A 74 1.49 1.31 12.74
C VAL A 74 1.01 -0.14 12.86
N PRO A 75 0.16 -0.54 13.84
CA PRO A 75 -0.35 -1.90 13.92
C PRO A 75 -1.17 -2.31 12.68
N GLN A 76 -1.97 -1.40 12.12
CA GLN A 76 -2.75 -1.67 10.90
C GLN A 76 -1.85 -1.77 9.68
N MET A 77 -0.82 -0.92 9.57
CA MET A 77 0.17 -1.01 8.49
C MET A 77 0.88 -2.37 8.48
N LEU A 78 1.34 -2.85 9.64
CA LEU A 78 1.99 -4.16 9.77
C LEU A 78 1.02 -5.31 9.49
N ALA A 79 -0.24 -5.19 9.94
CA ALA A 79 -1.27 -6.18 9.66
C ALA A 79 -1.58 -6.28 8.15
N ALA A 80 -1.58 -5.16 7.43
CA ALA A 80 -1.77 -5.14 5.98
C ALA A 80 -0.63 -5.82 5.23
N VAL A 81 0.62 -5.59 5.64
CA VAL A 81 1.81 -6.28 5.11
C VAL A 81 1.68 -7.80 5.31
N GLN A 82 1.30 -8.25 6.51
CA GLN A 82 1.07 -9.66 6.79
C GLN A 82 -0.10 -10.25 5.99
N ALA A 83 -1.20 -9.51 5.86
CA ALA A 83 -2.37 -9.94 5.08
C ALA A 83 -2.06 -10.10 3.58
N ALA A 84 -1.08 -9.35 3.07
CA ALA A 84 -0.55 -9.51 1.71
C ALA A 84 0.45 -10.67 1.57
N GLY A 85 0.67 -11.46 2.64
CA GLY A 85 1.58 -12.60 2.63
C GLY A 85 3.06 -12.22 2.72
N LEU A 86 3.37 -11.03 3.22
CA LEU A 86 4.73 -10.51 3.35
C LEU A 86 5.15 -10.36 4.81
N SER A 87 6.45 -10.46 5.04
CA SER A 87 7.08 -10.05 6.29
C SER A 87 7.47 -8.57 6.26
N PRO A 88 7.64 -7.90 7.42
CA PRO A 88 8.14 -6.53 7.47
C PRO A 88 9.50 -6.33 6.78
N ALA A 89 10.35 -7.36 6.74
CA ALA A 89 11.63 -7.32 6.03
C ALA A 89 11.48 -7.24 4.50
N GLN A 90 10.33 -7.64 3.94
CA GLN A 90 10.06 -7.55 2.50
C GLN A 90 9.54 -6.17 2.07
N VAL A 91 9.33 -5.23 3.02
CA VAL A 91 9.01 -3.84 2.71
C VAL A 91 10.32 -3.08 2.53
N GLU A 92 10.55 -2.58 1.32
CA GLU A 92 11.79 -1.91 0.93
C GLU A 92 11.65 -0.41 0.80
N TRP A 93 10.42 0.08 0.67
CA TRP A 93 10.14 1.48 0.49
C TRP A 93 9.02 1.92 1.41
N LEU A 94 9.25 3.02 2.10
CA LEU A 94 8.21 3.89 2.63
C LEU A 94 8.26 5.19 1.85
N ILE A 95 7.27 5.40 0.99
CA ILE A 95 7.15 6.58 0.14
C ILE A 95 6.12 7.50 0.78
N LEU A 96 6.54 8.68 1.20
CA LEU A 96 5.66 9.68 1.81
C LEU A 96 5.26 10.70 0.75
N THR A 97 3.95 10.88 0.57
CA THR A 97 3.41 11.85 -0.38
C THR A 97 3.70 13.29 0.07
N HIS A 98 3.55 13.54 1.37
CA HIS A 98 3.86 14.80 2.05
C HIS A 98 3.95 14.58 3.57
N VAL A 99 4.26 15.62 4.34
CA VAL A 99 4.66 15.52 5.76
C VAL A 99 3.56 15.83 6.78
N HIS A 100 2.29 15.83 6.37
CA HIS A 100 1.19 16.00 7.33
C HIS A 100 1.06 14.79 8.25
N LEU A 101 0.47 15.03 9.44
CA LEU A 101 0.38 14.07 10.54
C LEU A 101 -0.31 12.77 10.13
N ASP A 102 -1.36 12.88 9.33
CA ASP A 102 -2.17 11.80 8.78
C ASP A 102 -1.46 10.99 7.70
N HIS A 103 -0.40 11.50 7.08
CA HIS A 103 0.32 10.76 6.04
C HIS A 103 1.68 10.23 6.53
N ALA A 104 2.43 11.05 7.27
CA ALA A 104 3.81 10.78 7.68
C ALA A 104 4.01 10.66 9.20
N GLY A 105 2.97 10.90 10.01
CA GLY A 105 3.10 10.94 11.47
C GLY A 105 3.56 9.62 12.10
N GLY A 106 3.34 8.49 11.41
CA GLY A 106 3.78 7.17 11.83
C GLY A 106 5.18 6.77 11.34
N ALA A 107 5.82 7.55 10.47
CA ALA A 107 6.98 7.08 9.68
C ALA A 107 8.13 6.57 10.56
N GLY A 108 8.59 7.39 11.52
CA GLY A 108 9.67 7.01 12.43
C GLY A 108 9.31 5.83 13.33
N ALA A 109 8.03 5.65 13.66
CA ALA A 109 7.58 4.50 14.45
C ALA A 109 7.52 3.22 13.63
N LEU A 110 7.01 3.31 12.41
CA LEU A 110 6.90 2.20 11.47
C LEU A 110 8.27 1.67 11.06
N LEU A 111 9.24 2.54 10.77
CA LEU A 111 10.59 2.15 10.31
C LEU A 111 11.35 1.27 11.29
N ARG A 112 11.04 1.34 12.60
CA ARG A 112 11.61 0.41 13.59
C ARG A 112 11.26 -1.05 13.34
N HIS A 113 10.20 -1.31 12.57
CA HIS A 113 9.74 -2.63 12.20
C HIS A 113 10.15 -3.03 10.77
N LEU A 114 10.63 -2.10 9.95
CA LEU A 114 10.94 -2.30 8.54
C LEU A 114 12.46 -2.25 8.29
N PRO A 115 13.21 -3.32 8.60
CA PRO A 115 14.67 -3.30 8.68
C PRO A 115 15.38 -3.04 7.33
N HIS A 116 14.66 -3.17 6.22
CA HIS A 116 15.20 -2.96 4.86
C HIS A 116 14.55 -1.78 4.14
N ALA A 117 13.63 -1.07 4.80
CA ALA A 117 12.93 0.03 4.16
C ALA A 117 13.81 1.29 4.05
N GLN A 118 13.88 1.84 2.84
CA GLN A 118 14.33 3.20 2.58
C GLN A 118 13.13 4.15 2.55
N VAL A 119 13.34 5.39 2.99
CA VAL A 119 12.30 6.43 2.95
C VAL A 119 12.52 7.31 1.73
N LEU A 120 11.46 7.50 0.94
CA LEU A 120 11.42 8.48 -0.13
C LEU A 120 10.42 9.58 0.24
N VAL A 121 10.87 10.83 0.22
CA VAL A 121 10.05 12.01 0.52
C VAL A 121 10.58 13.21 -0.26
N HIS A 122 9.71 14.17 -0.57
CA HIS A 122 10.14 15.45 -1.15
C HIS A 122 10.95 16.26 -0.11
N PRO A 123 12.04 16.95 -0.51
CA PRO A 123 12.83 17.80 0.38
C PRO A 123 12.04 18.98 0.97
#